data_AF-A0A7C4DLB1-F1
#
_entry.id   AF-A0A7C4DLB1-F1
#
_cell.length_a   1.000
_cell.length_b   1.000
_cell.length_c   1.000
_cell.angle_alpha   90.00
_cell.angle_beta   90.00
_cell.angle_gamma   90.00
#
_symmetry.space_group_name_H-M   'P 1'
#
loop_
_entity.id
_entity.type
_entity.pdbx_description
1 polymer ?
#
loop_
_entity_poly.entity_id
_entity_poly.type
_entity_poly.pdbx_seq_one_letter_code
_entity_poly.pdbx_strand_id
1 'polypeptide(L)'
;MIITGAAILVASFVLSLIGTLIVRSVAPLIGLVDRPAARKLHTRPMPLGGGLAIFAAVNAVVFAGAVLVPWLDGSAEWMPHVIANNLHLLAAKLPTLLLIAGGGLVVSAVGLVDDVWGLGPWVRLAVELVVAVLLFIISPELRITAFTPASIAS
;
A
#
# COMPACT_ATOMS: atom_id res chain seq x y z
N MET A 1 -26.61 7.33 3.35
CA MET A 1 -25.81 6.10 3.13
C MET A 1 -25.53 5.83 1.65
N ILE A 2 -26.55 5.79 0.77
CA ILE A 2 -26.35 5.52 -0.67
C ILE A 2 -25.49 6.60 -1.36
N ILE A 3 -25.78 7.88 -1.11
CA ILE A 3 -25.02 9.01 -1.72
C ILE A 3 -23.55 8.98 -1.31
N THR A 4 -23.25 8.72 -0.04
CA THR A 4 -21.87 8.61 0.47
C THR A 4 -21.14 7.41 -0.13
N GLY A 5 -21.82 6.26 -0.25
CA GLY A 5 -21.24 5.07 -0.90
C GLY A 5 -20.93 5.30 -2.37
N ALA A 6 -21.84 5.93 -3.11
CA ALA A 6 -21.62 6.30 -4.51
C ALA A 6 -20.46 7.31 -4.66
N ALA A 7 -20.38 8.31 -3.77
CA ALA A 7 -19.29 9.28 -3.77
C ALA A 7 -17.92 8.61 -3.52
N ILE A 8 -17.84 7.67 -2.57
CA ILE A 8 -16.61 6.90 -2.30
C ILE A 8 -16.23 6.05 -3.50
N LEU A 9 -17.20 5.40 -4.15
CA LEU A 9 -16.94 4.57 -5.33
C LEU A 9 -16.41 5.41 -6.49
N VAL A 10 -17.05 6.54 -6.79
CA VAL A 10 -16.62 7.45 -7.86
C VAL A 10 -15.25 8.04 -7.53
N ALA A 11 -15.03 8.49 -6.30
CA ALA A 11 -13.74 9.02 -5.86
C ALA A 11 -12.64 7.96 -5.99
N SER A 12 -12.89 6.72 -5.55
CA SER A 12 -11.92 5.61 -5.64
C SER A 12 -11.60 5.26 -7.10
N PHE A 13 -12.60 5.26 -7.98
CA PHE A 13 -12.42 5.03 -9.41
C PHE A 13 -11.56 6.13 -10.06
N VAL A 14 -11.87 7.40 -9.79
CA VAL A 14 -11.12 8.55 -10.33
C VAL A 14 -9.67 8.54 -9.82
N LEU A 15 -9.46 8.27 -8.52
CA LEU A 15 -8.12 8.20 -7.94
C LEU A 15 -7.28 7.09 -8.58
N SER A 16 -7.88 5.90 -8.77
CA SER A 16 -7.24 4.76 -9.44
C SER A 16 -6.90 5.06 -10.90
N LEU A 17 -7.83 5.70 -11.63
CA LEU A 17 -7.62 6.09 -13.02
C LEU A 17 -6.48 7.10 -13.16
N ILE A 18 -6.49 8.17 -12.36
CA ILE A 18 -5.42 9.19 -12.37
C ILE A 18 -4.08 8.57 -11.97
N GLY A 19 -4.06 7.77 -10.90
CA GLY A 19 -2.84 7.08 -10.45
C GLY A 19 -2.24 6.21 -11.56
N THR A 20 -3.07 5.43 -12.26
CA THR A 20 -2.63 4.59 -13.38
C THR A 20 -2.07 5.42 -14.55
N LEU A 21 -2.69 6.57 -14.85
CA LEU A 21 -2.24 7.46 -15.93
C LEU A 21 -0.90 8.15 -15.61
N ILE A 22 -0.72 8.64 -14.39
CA ILE A 22 0.54 9.25 -13.93
C ILE A 22 1.69 8.24 -14.01
N VAL A 23 1.44 7.01 -13.56
CA VAL A 23 2.44 5.95 -13.58
C VAL A 23 2.88 5.62 -14.99
N ARG A 24 1.92 5.52 -15.92
CA ARG A 24 2.19 5.26 -17.32
C ARG A 24 3.09 6.34 -17.96
N SER A 25 2.95 7.59 -17.53
CA SER A 25 3.76 8.71 -18.07
C SER A 25 5.11 8.88 -17.37
N VAL A 26 5.22 8.57 -16.08
CA VAL A 26 6.46 8.72 -15.30
C VAL A 26 7.42 7.54 -15.51
N ALA A 27 6.92 6.31 -15.66
CA ALA A 27 7.77 5.11 -15.77
C ALA A 27 8.81 5.16 -16.92
N PRO A 28 8.47 5.65 -18.13
CA PRO A 28 9.46 5.86 -19.19
C PRO A 28 10.51 6.93 -18.85
N LEU A 29 10.13 7.96 -18.08
CA LEU A 29 10.97 9.11 -17.76
C LEU A 29 12.08 8.75 -16.76
N ILE A 30 11.78 7.87 -15.80
CA ILE A 30 12.75 7.37 -14.81
C ILE A 30 13.56 6.16 -15.31
N GLY A 31 13.40 5.78 -16.59
CA GLY A 31 14.13 4.66 -17.20
C GLY A 31 13.68 3.28 -16.73
N LEU A 32 12.55 3.19 -16.03
CA LEU A 32 11.95 1.95 -15.54
C LEU A 32 11.19 1.28 -16.68
N VAL A 33 11.93 0.77 -17.67
CA VAL A 33 11.38 0.26 -18.93
C VAL A 33 12.05 -1.05 -19.31
N ASP A 34 11.24 -2.08 -19.52
CA ASP A 34 11.64 -3.36 -20.07
C ASP A 34 12.01 -3.19 -21.54
N ARG A 35 13.26 -3.50 -21.88
CA ARG A 35 13.76 -3.43 -23.25
C ARG A 35 13.51 -4.76 -23.96
N PRO A 36 13.19 -4.73 -25.27
CA PRO A 36 12.99 -5.95 -26.05
C PRO A 36 14.25 -6.83 -26.03
N ALA A 37 14.06 -8.12 -25.75
CA ALA A 37 15.11 -9.15 -25.73
C ALA A 37 14.69 -10.33 -26.61
N ALA A 38 15.64 -11.15 -27.06
CA ALA A 38 15.42 -12.24 -28.03
C ALA A 38 14.37 -13.30 -27.62
N ARG A 39 13.92 -13.34 -26.35
CA ARG A 39 12.85 -14.20 -25.84
C ARG A 39 11.53 -13.48 -25.53
N LYS A 40 11.42 -12.17 -25.80
CA LYS A 40 10.25 -11.35 -25.45
C LYS A 40 9.43 -10.98 -26.70
N LEU A 41 8.10 -11.16 -26.64
CA LEU A 41 7.16 -10.94 -27.76
C LEU A 41 6.94 -9.45 -28.10
N HIS A 42 7.34 -8.53 -27.22
CA HIS A 42 7.16 -7.10 -27.42
C HIS A 42 8.37 -6.50 -28.16
N THR A 43 8.08 -5.78 -29.24
CA THR A 43 9.07 -5.04 -30.05
C THR A 43 9.27 -3.59 -29.57
N ARG A 44 8.43 -3.13 -28.64
CA ARG A 44 8.51 -1.79 -28.04
C ARG A 44 8.94 -1.89 -26.57
N PRO A 45 9.67 -0.88 -26.06
CA PRO A 45 9.97 -0.80 -24.63
C PRO A 45 8.68 -0.74 -23.82
N MET A 46 8.50 -1.61 -22.82
CA MET A 46 7.32 -1.62 -21.95
C MET A 46 7.68 -1.10 -20.57
N PRO A 47 6.93 -0.15 -19.96
CA PRO A 47 7.25 0.34 -18.64
C PRO A 47 7.23 -0.79 -17.60
N LEU A 48 8.35 -0.99 -16.91
CA LEU A 48 8.45 -1.82 -15.70
C LEU A 48 7.90 -1.01 -14.52
N GLY A 49 7.38 -1.68 -13.50
CA GLY A 49 7.01 -1.01 -12.25
C GLY A 49 5.54 -0.64 -12.07
N GLY A 50 4.61 -1.27 -12.79
CA GLY A 50 3.18 -1.19 -12.45
C GLY A 50 2.89 -1.58 -10.99
N GLY A 51 3.61 -2.59 -10.47
CA GLY A 51 3.55 -2.95 -9.05
C GLY A 51 4.09 -1.86 -8.12
N LEU A 52 5.26 -1.28 -8.43
CA LEU A 52 5.87 -0.19 -7.66
C LEU A 52 4.97 1.06 -7.61
N ALA A 53 4.27 1.31 -8.71
CA ALA A 53 3.30 2.38 -8.86
C ALA A 53 2.05 2.21 -8.00
N ILE A 54 1.42 1.04 -8.04
CA ILE A 54 0.29 0.71 -7.16
C ILE A 54 0.74 0.81 -5.70
N PHE A 55 1.91 0.25 -5.40
CA PHE A 55 2.50 0.28 -4.07
C PHE A 55 2.73 1.72 -3.59
N ALA A 56 3.33 2.59 -4.40
CA ALA A 56 3.55 4.00 -4.08
C ALA A 56 2.23 4.75 -3.85
N ALA A 57 1.20 4.49 -4.67
CA ALA A 57 -0.11 5.12 -4.51
C ALA A 57 -0.78 4.71 -3.18
N VAL A 58 -0.75 3.42 -2.84
CA VAL A 58 -1.30 2.92 -1.56
C VAL A 58 -0.54 3.53 -0.38
N ASN A 59 0.78 3.55 -0.44
CA ASN A 59 1.62 4.11 0.62
C ASN A 59 1.40 5.61 0.80
N ALA A 60 1.28 6.36 -0.30
CA ALA A 60 1.01 7.79 -0.25
C ALA A 60 -0.28 8.10 0.53
N VAL A 61 -1.35 7.30 0.34
CA VAL A 61 -2.60 7.45 1.10
C VAL A 61 -2.38 7.15 2.59
N VAL A 62 -1.65 6.08 2.93
CA VAL A 62 -1.36 5.72 4.32
C VAL A 62 -0.52 6.81 5.01
N PHE A 63 0.52 7.32 4.36
CA PHE A 63 1.35 8.40 4.89
C PHE A 63 0.59 9.72 5.00
N ALA A 64 -0.23 10.06 4.00
CA ALA A 64 -1.11 11.23 4.07
C ALA A 64 -2.08 11.10 5.25
N GLY A 65 -2.68 9.93 5.47
CA GLY A 65 -3.51 9.67 6.65
C GLY A 65 -2.73 9.84 7.96
N ALA A 66 -1.53 9.28 8.04
CA ALA A 66 -0.67 9.39 9.23
C ALA A 66 -0.30 10.85 9.55
N VAL A 67 -0.05 11.66 8.51
CA VAL A 67 0.24 13.08 8.69
C VAL A 67 -1.02 13.84 9.03
N LEU A 68 -2.13 13.66 8.32
CA LEU A 68 -3.33 14.50 8.40
C LEU A 68 -4.19 14.22 9.63
N VAL A 69 -4.42 12.95 9.98
CA VAL A 69 -5.36 12.57 11.06
C VAL A 69 -5.08 13.26 12.40
N PRO A 70 -3.82 13.42 12.87
CA PRO A 70 -3.54 14.17 14.10
C PRO A 70 -3.96 15.64 14.09
N TRP A 71 -4.14 16.25 12.92
CA TRP A 71 -4.53 17.67 12.77
C TRP A 71 -6.01 17.85 12.48
N LEU A 72 -6.75 16.76 12.26
CA LEU A 72 -8.17 16.84 12.00
C LEU A 72 -8.92 16.91 13.33
N ASP A 73 -9.75 17.94 13.46
CA ASP A 73 -10.75 18.00 14.51
C ASP A 73 -12.08 17.48 13.95
N GLY A 74 -12.60 16.42 14.57
CA GLY A 74 -13.88 15.81 14.18
C GLY A 74 -15.09 16.72 14.38
N SER A 75 -14.93 17.87 15.05
CA SER A 75 -15.97 18.88 15.25
C SER A 75 -16.19 19.82 14.06
N ALA A 76 -15.35 19.74 13.03
CA ALA A 76 -15.43 20.62 11.87
C ALA A 76 -16.73 20.41 11.05
N GLU A 77 -17.50 21.49 10.84
CA GLU A 77 -18.79 21.44 10.12
C GLU A 77 -18.69 20.93 8.67
N TRP A 78 -17.54 21.14 8.03
CA TRP A 78 -17.27 20.67 6.66
C TRP A 78 -16.87 19.19 6.59
N MET A 79 -16.65 18.54 7.73
CA MET A 79 -16.21 17.15 7.79
C MET A 79 -17.38 16.21 7.47
N PRO A 80 -17.22 15.27 6.53
CA PRO A 80 -18.22 14.22 6.34
C PRO A 80 -18.44 13.45 7.65
N HIS A 81 -19.71 13.26 8.03
CA HIS A 81 -20.09 12.60 9.29
C HIS A 81 -19.44 11.21 9.46
N VAL A 82 -19.18 10.50 8.36
CA VAL A 82 -18.45 9.22 8.39
C VAL A 82 -17.01 9.40 8.87
N ILE A 83 -16.30 10.43 8.41
CA ILE A 83 -14.92 10.67 8.82
C ILE A 83 -14.88 11.18 10.26
N ALA A 84 -15.75 12.14 10.60
CA ALA A 84 -15.85 12.68 11.96
C ALA A 84 -16.09 11.57 13.00
N ASN A 85 -17.06 10.69 12.75
CA ASN A 85 -17.42 9.62 13.69
C ASN A 85 -16.38 8.50 13.78
N ASN A 86 -15.53 8.33 12.76
CA ASN A 86 -14.54 7.25 12.69
C ASN A 86 -13.10 7.75 12.88
N LEU A 87 -12.87 9.04 13.15
CA LEU A 87 -11.51 9.60 13.26
C LEU A 87 -10.68 8.89 14.34
N HIS A 88 -11.30 8.56 15.46
CA HIS A 88 -10.68 7.79 16.54
C HIS A 88 -10.29 6.36 16.10
N LEU A 89 -11.10 5.70 15.26
CA LEU A 89 -10.79 4.39 14.69
C LEU A 89 -9.64 4.49 13.69
N LEU A 90 -9.64 5.52 12.83
CA LEU A 90 -8.51 5.77 11.92
C LEU A 90 -7.22 5.95 12.71
N ALA A 91 -7.23 6.81 13.74
CA ALA A 91 -6.08 7.04 14.60
C ALA A 91 -5.58 5.75 15.27
N ALA A 92 -6.49 4.92 15.78
CA ALA A 92 -6.15 3.64 16.40
C ALA A 92 -5.54 2.63 15.41
N LYS A 93 -5.96 2.65 14.13
CA LYS A 93 -5.46 1.73 13.09
C LYS A 93 -4.21 2.21 12.36
N LEU A 94 -3.87 3.50 12.45
CA LEU A 94 -2.70 4.08 11.78
C LEU A 94 -1.38 3.35 12.07
N PRO A 95 -1.03 2.98 13.33
CA PRO A 95 0.21 2.26 13.60
C PRO A 95 0.29 0.92 12.86
N THR A 96 -0.81 0.15 12.85
CA THR A 96 -0.90 -1.11 12.12
C THR A 96 -0.76 -0.90 10.61
N LEU A 97 -1.41 0.14 10.06
CA LEU A 97 -1.30 0.47 8.62
C LEU A 97 0.11 0.91 8.23
N LEU A 98 0.78 1.73 9.05
CA LEU A 98 2.17 2.14 8.84
C LEU A 98 3.13 0.96 8.94
N LEU A 99 2.88 0.02 9.84
CA LEU A 99 3.66 -1.20 9.97
C LEU A 99 3.53 -2.07 8.72
N ILE A 100 2.31 -2.29 8.22
CA ILE A 100 2.08 -3.03 6.96
C ILE A 100 2.76 -2.30 5.79
N ALA A 101 2.59 -0.98 5.69
CA ALA A 101 3.22 -0.15 4.66
C ALA A 101 4.76 -0.29 4.69
N GLY A 102 5.35 -0.26 5.88
CA GLY A 102 6.78 -0.50 6.11
C GLY A 102 7.24 -1.90 5.69
N GLY A 103 6.50 -2.95 6.07
CA GLY A 103 6.80 -4.32 5.62
C GLY A 103 6.70 -4.47 4.10
N GLY A 104 5.67 -3.88 3.50
CA GLY A 104 5.50 -3.85 2.05
C GLY A 104 6.61 -3.08 1.32
N LEU A 105 7.20 -2.05 1.94
CA LEU A 105 8.34 -1.30 1.39
C LEU A 105 9.56 -2.21 1.27
N VAL A 106 9.83 -3.01 2.30
CA VAL A 106 10.93 -3.98 2.30
C VAL A 106 10.74 -5.02 1.20
N VAL A 107 9.55 -5.63 1.12
CA VAL A 107 9.23 -6.65 0.09
C VAL A 107 9.30 -6.05 -1.32
N SER A 108 8.78 -4.84 -1.51
CA SER A 108 8.83 -4.15 -2.81
C SER A 108 10.26 -3.79 -3.22
N ALA A 109 11.10 -3.37 -2.27
CA ALA A 109 12.52 -3.11 -2.52
C ALA A 109 13.25 -4.40 -2.94
N VAL A 110 13.00 -5.51 -2.26
CA VAL A 110 13.57 -6.82 -2.62
C VAL A 110 13.12 -7.25 -4.01
N GLY A 111 11.83 -7.08 -4.34
CA GLY A 111 11.31 -7.36 -5.68
C GLY A 111 11.96 -6.50 -6.76
N LEU A 112 12.20 -5.22 -6.48
CA LEU A 112 12.91 -4.33 -7.41
C LEU A 112 14.37 -4.74 -7.58
N VAL A 113 15.04 -5.17 -6.51
CA VAL A 113 16.41 -5.69 -6.56
C VAL A 113 16.47 -7.01 -7.34
N ASP A 114 15.48 -7.89 -7.17
CA ASP A 114 15.31 -9.13 -7.93
C ASP A 114 15.16 -8.86 -9.42
N ASP A 115 14.32 -7.89 -9.80
CA ASP A 115 14.11 -7.49 -11.20
C ASP A 115 15.39 -7.00 -11.89
N VAL A 116 16.32 -6.39 -11.15
CA VAL A 116 17.57 -5.82 -11.69
C VAL A 116 18.73 -6.81 -11.65
N TRP A 117 18.88 -7.61 -10.59
CA TRP A 117 20.05 -8.47 -10.37
C TRP A 117 19.76 -9.97 -10.45
N GLY A 118 18.49 -10.38 -10.54
CA GLY A 118 18.09 -11.78 -10.59
C GLY A 118 18.45 -12.50 -9.30
N LEU A 119 17.74 -12.19 -8.21
CA LEU A 119 17.96 -12.83 -6.92
C LEU A 119 17.55 -14.31 -6.98
N GLY A 120 18.27 -15.15 -6.22
CA GLY A 120 17.87 -16.54 -6.05
C GLY A 120 16.52 -16.64 -5.32
N PRO A 121 15.65 -17.61 -5.69
CA PRO A 121 14.30 -17.73 -5.11
C PRO A 121 14.31 -17.89 -3.59
N TRP A 122 15.37 -18.48 -3.02
CA TRP A 122 15.53 -18.67 -1.58
C TRP A 122 15.77 -17.37 -0.82
N VAL A 123 16.48 -16.40 -1.41
CA VAL A 123 16.73 -15.10 -0.77
C VAL A 123 15.43 -14.32 -0.66
N ARG A 124 14.66 -14.30 -1.75
CA ARG A 124 13.35 -13.65 -1.79
C ARG A 124 12.39 -14.24 -0.75
N LEU A 125 12.27 -15.57 -0.71
CA LEU A 125 11.44 -16.26 0.28
C LEU A 125 11.91 -16.01 1.71
N ALA A 126 13.22 -15.98 1.97
CA ALA A 126 13.75 -15.70 3.30
C ALA A 126 13.38 -14.29 3.77
N VAL A 127 13.51 -13.28 2.92
CA VAL A 127 13.16 -11.90 3.30
C VAL A 127 11.64 -11.75 3.50
N GLU A 128 10.82 -12.28 2.59
CA GLU A 128 9.36 -12.26 2.71
C GLU A 128 8.90 -12.96 4.01
N LEU A 129 9.53 -14.08 4.37
CA LEU A 129 9.26 -14.81 5.61
C LEU A 129 9.64 -13.98 6.85
N VAL A 130 10.83 -13.36 6.86
CA VAL A 130 11.27 -12.52 7.97
C VAL A 130 10.31 -11.34 8.17
N VAL A 131 9.93 -10.65 7.09
CA VAL A 131 8.96 -9.56 7.16
C VAL A 131 7.63 -10.06 7.72
N ALA A 132 7.09 -11.17 7.21
CA ALA A 132 5.84 -11.73 7.68
C ALA A 132 5.87 -12.08 9.18
N VAL A 133 6.97 -12.71 9.64
CA VAL A 133 7.15 -13.06 11.06
C VAL A 133 7.25 -11.81 11.93
N LEU A 134 8.00 -10.80 11.50
CA LEU A 134 8.10 -9.53 12.24
C LEU A 134 6.74 -8.84 12.35
N LEU A 135 5.98 -8.75 11.25
CA LEU A 135 4.62 -8.19 11.26
C LEU A 135 3.70 -8.95 12.22
N PHE A 136 3.76 -10.28 12.21
CA PHE A 136 2.98 -11.14 13.10
C PHE A 136 3.34 -10.93 14.58
N ILE A 137 4.63 -10.80 14.91
CA ILE A 137 5.07 -10.59 16.29
C ILE A 137 4.66 -9.19 16.78
N ILE A 138 4.88 -8.17 15.96
CA ILE A 138 4.69 -6.76 16.34
C ILE A 138 3.21 -6.38 16.43
N SER A 139 2.36 -6.87 15.53
CA SER A 139 0.94 -6.50 15.51
C SER A 139 0.02 -7.68 15.81
N PRO A 140 -0.55 -7.75 17.04
CA PRO A 140 -1.57 -8.74 17.38
C PRO A 140 -2.82 -8.64 16.52
N GLU A 141 -3.14 -7.46 15.98
CA GLU A 141 -4.31 -7.25 15.14
C GLU A 141 -4.22 -7.95 13.77
N LEU A 142 -3.01 -8.29 13.31
CA LEU A 142 -2.80 -9.01 12.05
C LEU A 142 -2.97 -10.53 12.21
N ARG A 143 -3.19 -11.01 13.43
CA ARG A 143 -3.34 -12.44 13.72
C ARG A 143 -4.80 -12.83 13.48
N ILE A 144 -5.02 -13.88 12.68
CA ILE A 144 -6.34 -14.51 12.60
C ILE A 144 -6.56 -15.24 13.91
N THR A 145 -7.20 -14.59 14.88
CA THR A 145 -7.67 -15.23 16.09
C THR A 145 -8.88 -16.08 15.73
N ALA A 146 -8.70 -17.40 15.63
CA ALA A 146 -9.80 -18.34 15.60
C ALA A 146 -10.54 -18.25 16.95
N PHE A 147 -11.53 -17.35 17.03
CA PHE A 147 -12.50 -17.19 18.12
C PHE A 147 -11.93 -17.15 19.55
N THR A 148 -10.69 -16.71 19.73
CA THR A 148 -10.12 -16.39 21.03
C THR A 148 -10.11 -14.87 21.16
N PRO A 149 -10.76 -14.28 22.20
CA PRO A 149 -10.65 -12.85 22.44
C PRO A 149 -9.17 -12.49 22.55
N ALA A 150 -8.72 -11.48 21.81
CA ALA A 150 -7.36 -10.96 21.83
C ALA A 150 -7.09 -10.19 23.15
N SER A 151 -7.37 -10.82 24.29
CA SER A 151 -7.08 -10.31 25.62
C SER A 151 -6.44 -11.42 26.46
N ILE A 152 -5.20 -11.75 26.13
CA ILE A 152 -4.28 -12.33 27.11
C ILE A 152 -2.95 -11.57 27.02
N ALA A 153 -2.95 -10.39 27.64
CA ALA A 153 -1.83 -9.93 28.46
C ALA A 153 -2.31 -8.69 29.24
N SER A 154 -2.14 -8.80 30.55
CA SER A 154 -2.28 -7.80 31.62
C SER A 154 -1.63 -6.46 31.34
#